data_AF-A0A1A8RIT6-F1
#
_entry.id   AF-A0A1A8RIT6-F1
#
_cell.length_a   1.000
_cell.length_b   1.000
_cell.length_c   1.000
_cell.angle_alpha   90.00
_cell.angle_beta   90.00
_cell.angle_gamma   90.00
#
_symmetry.space_group_name_H-M   'P 1'
#
loop_
_entity.id
_entity.type
_entity.pdbx_description
1 polymer ?
#
loop_
_entity_poly.entity_id
_entity_poly.type
_entity_poly.pdbx_seq_one_letter_code
_entity_poly.pdbx_strand_id
1 'polypeptide(L)'
;LFLATCLCSLFVLVLYFQSITKPEPALKTGGRTVKSRRSPLQTLYKGDQQLQPSTAQKSLQGRRELLEQACLSHTRKRRVLSPEDLKHLIVDDKHGLIYCYVPKVACTNWKRVLMVLTSDGRYTDPLAIPANEAHVSGNLRTLSEFSVTEINQRLRSYLKFIFVRDPFERIVSAYRNKFTRSYNTAFHKRYGTKIIRRYRSDPDPEAMERGSDVSFREFVQYLVDPRTQREEPFNEHWERVHSLCHPCQIHYDVVGKYETLEADASAVLRLATVEGTVQFPTSGKSTRTDGNMAAHFFKHISPFYQKKLFNLYRMDFFLFNYSTPEYLRTR
;
A
#
# COMPACT_ATOMS: atom_id res chain seq x y z
N LEU A 1 -10.91 52.06 6.58
CA LEU A 1 -10.04 51.59 5.50
C LEU A 1 -9.23 50.40 6.02
N PHE A 2 -9.40 49.24 5.38
CA PHE A 2 -8.43 48.16 5.09
C PHE A 2 -7.44 47.70 6.18
N LEU A 3 -7.24 46.41 6.45
CA LEU A 3 -7.87 45.15 6.07
C LEU A 3 -7.19 44.11 6.99
N ALA A 4 -7.94 43.42 7.83
CA ALA A 4 -7.44 42.23 8.52
C ALA A 4 -7.38 41.09 7.49
N THR A 5 -6.19 40.72 7.03
CA THR A 5 -6.01 39.55 6.17
C THR A 5 -6.00 38.30 7.03
N CYS A 6 -7.14 37.63 6.99
CA CYS A 6 -7.43 36.33 7.53
C CYS A 6 -6.47 35.28 6.94
N LEU A 7 -5.53 34.78 7.74
CA LEU A 7 -4.85 33.52 7.47
C LEU A 7 -5.81 32.37 7.78
N CYS A 8 -6.77 32.13 6.89
CA CYS A 8 -7.49 30.87 6.82
C CYS A 8 -6.51 29.75 6.45
N SER A 9 -5.80 29.24 7.45
CA SER A 9 -5.19 27.93 7.38
C SER A 9 -6.34 26.94 7.20
N LEU A 10 -6.47 26.39 5.99
CA LEU A 10 -7.37 25.28 5.66
C LEU A 10 -6.99 24.04 6.49
N PHE A 11 -7.33 24.04 7.77
CA PHE A 11 -7.38 22.84 8.58
C PHE A 11 -8.58 22.04 8.08
N VAL A 12 -8.31 21.01 7.28
CA VAL A 12 -9.33 20.06 6.85
C VAL A 12 -9.92 19.44 8.12
N LEU A 13 -11.20 19.69 8.41
CA LEU A 13 -11.95 19.01 9.46
C LEU A 13 -12.35 17.62 8.94
N VAL A 14 -11.41 16.67 8.94
CA VAL A 14 -11.75 15.24 8.89
C VAL A 14 -12.01 14.77 10.33
N LEU A 15 -13.17 15.12 10.88
CA LEU A 15 -13.69 14.43 12.07
C LEU A 15 -14.27 13.08 11.61
N TYR A 16 -13.37 12.16 11.27
CA TYR A 16 -13.74 10.76 11.05
C TYR A 16 -13.89 10.09 12.42
N PHE A 17 -15.03 10.32 13.06
CA PHE A 17 -15.49 9.48 14.16
C PHE A 17 -16.24 8.30 13.55
N GLN A 18 -15.57 7.15 13.43
CA GLN A 18 -16.27 5.88 13.28
C GLN A 18 -16.89 5.50 14.61
N SER A 19 -18.18 5.80 14.77
CA SER A 19 -19.06 4.94 15.56
C SER A 19 -19.05 3.56 14.89
N ILE A 20 -18.89 2.51 15.70
CA ILE A 20 -18.88 1.09 15.32
C ILE A 20 -20.32 0.65 14.98
N THR A 21 -20.97 1.36 14.06
CA THR A 21 -22.33 1.04 13.64
C THR A 21 -22.28 0.45 12.26
N LYS A 22 -22.77 -0.79 12.18
CA LYS A 22 -23.13 -1.52 10.95
C LYS A 22 -23.73 -0.55 9.93
N PRO A 23 -23.46 -0.74 8.62
CA PRO A 23 -24.00 0.15 7.59
C PRO A 23 -25.52 0.30 7.75
N GLU A 24 -26.00 1.55 7.81
CA GLU A 24 -27.42 1.86 7.86
C GLU A 24 -28.15 1.30 6.63
N PRO A 25 -29.37 0.73 6.79
CA PRO A 25 -30.18 0.33 5.66
C PRO A 25 -30.58 1.57 4.84
N ALA A 26 -30.42 1.49 3.52
CA ALA A 26 -30.81 2.55 2.60
C ALA A 26 -32.28 2.96 2.81
N LEU A 27 -32.51 4.28 2.89
CA LEU A 27 -33.82 4.90 2.98
C LEU A 27 -34.69 4.42 1.81
N LYS A 28 -35.80 3.73 2.09
CA LYS A 28 -36.75 3.28 1.07
C LYS A 28 -37.53 4.48 0.54
N THR A 29 -37.11 5.03 -0.60
CA THR A 29 -38.00 5.83 -1.43
C THR A 29 -38.86 4.88 -2.27
N GLY A 30 -40.18 5.02 -2.15
CA GLY A 30 -41.15 4.16 -2.81
C GLY A 30 -41.07 4.29 -4.33
N GLY A 31 -40.76 3.18 -5.01
CA GLY A 31 -40.82 3.06 -6.47
C GLY A 31 -40.13 1.77 -6.95
N ARG A 32 -40.90 0.88 -7.58
CA ARG A 32 -40.51 -0.35 -8.32
C ARG A 32 -39.25 -1.09 -7.84
N THR A 33 -39.45 -2.27 -7.24
CA THR A 33 -38.41 -3.21 -6.79
C THR A 33 -37.59 -3.79 -7.95
N VAL A 34 -36.59 -3.05 -8.40
CA VAL A 34 -35.35 -3.65 -8.91
C VAL A 34 -34.58 -4.10 -7.66
N LYS A 35 -34.24 -5.38 -7.54
CA LYS A 35 -33.38 -5.86 -6.44
C LYS A 35 -32.04 -5.13 -6.56
N SER A 36 -31.84 -4.06 -5.80
CA SER A 36 -30.58 -3.34 -5.74
C SER A 36 -29.46 -4.33 -5.40
N ARG A 37 -28.48 -4.46 -6.30
CA ARG A 37 -27.32 -5.33 -6.11
C ARG A 37 -26.56 -4.83 -4.89
N ARG A 38 -26.26 -5.71 -3.93
CA ARG A 38 -25.52 -5.34 -2.72
C ARG A 38 -24.16 -4.77 -3.07
N SER A 39 -23.71 -3.74 -2.34
CA SER A 39 -22.35 -3.23 -2.49
C SER A 39 -21.32 -4.27 -2.02
N PRO A 40 -20.05 -4.20 -2.46
CA PRO A 40 -19.02 -5.12 -2.01
C PRO A 40 -18.83 -5.09 -0.48
N LEU A 41 -18.94 -3.91 0.11
CA LEU A 41 -18.87 -3.71 1.56
C LEU A 41 -20.03 -4.42 2.29
N GLN A 42 -21.26 -4.30 1.78
CA GLN A 42 -22.41 -5.02 2.33
C GLN A 42 -22.29 -6.54 2.18
N THR A 43 -21.72 -7.00 1.06
CA THR A 43 -21.46 -8.42 0.81
C THR A 43 -20.45 -8.98 1.81
N LEU A 44 -19.37 -8.23 2.12
CA LEU A 44 -18.39 -8.61 3.14
C LEU A 44 -19.05 -8.81 4.51
N TYR A 45 -19.72 -7.78 5.04
CA TYR A 45 -20.33 -7.85 6.39
C TYR A 45 -21.42 -8.91 6.52
N LYS A 46 -22.12 -9.24 5.42
CA LYS A 46 -23.05 -10.38 5.41
C LYS A 46 -22.30 -11.72 5.42
N GLY A 47 -21.19 -11.81 4.69
CA GLY A 47 -20.31 -12.98 4.70
C GLY A 47 -19.75 -13.26 6.09
N ASP A 48 -19.37 -12.21 6.83
CA ASP A 48 -18.86 -12.31 8.20
C ASP A 48 -19.90 -12.87 9.19
N GLN A 49 -21.20 -12.80 8.85
CA GLN A 49 -22.30 -13.36 9.65
C GLN A 49 -22.63 -14.82 9.30
N GLN A 50 -21.97 -15.42 8.30
CA GLN A 50 -22.21 -16.82 7.93
C GLN A 50 -21.68 -17.76 9.02
N LEU A 51 -22.45 -18.81 9.31
CA LEU A 51 -22.09 -19.82 10.31
C LEU A 51 -20.83 -20.61 9.95
N GLN A 52 -20.53 -20.75 8.65
CA GLN A 52 -19.39 -21.51 8.13
C GLN A 52 -18.66 -20.72 7.02
N PRO A 53 -17.84 -19.72 7.38
CA PRO A 53 -17.06 -18.97 6.40
C PRO A 53 -15.87 -19.80 5.89
N SER A 54 -15.48 -19.58 4.63
CA SER A 54 -14.30 -20.21 4.03
C SER A 54 -13.01 -19.85 4.78
N THR A 55 -11.97 -20.67 4.66
CA THR A 55 -10.64 -20.41 5.27
C THR A 55 -10.08 -19.04 4.87
N ALA A 56 -10.25 -18.65 3.60
CA ALA A 56 -9.80 -17.34 3.12
C ALA A 56 -10.58 -16.19 3.80
N GLN A 57 -11.91 -16.32 3.96
CA GLN A 57 -12.72 -15.32 4.66
C GLN A 57 -12.31 -15.21 6.14
N LYS A 58 -12.16 -16.34 6.84
CA LYS A 58 -11.69 -16.36 8.25
C LYS A 58 -10.33 -15.68 8.40
N SER A 59 -9.40 -15.97 7.48
CA SER A 59 -8.08 -15.33 7.46
C SER A 59 -8.15 -13.82 7.25
N LEU A 60 -8.94 -13.35 6.28
CA LEU A 60 -9.08 -11.90 6.01
C LEU A 60 -9.77 -11.17 7.16
N GLN A 61 -10.84 -11.76 7.73
CA GLN A 61 -11.52 -11.22 8.91
C GLN A 61 -10.57 -11.10 10.09
N GLY A 62 -9.83 -12.16 10.42
CA GLY A 62 -8.87 -12.13 11.53
C GLY A 62 -7.76 -11.08 11.34
N ARG A 63 -7.29 -10.86 10.11
CA ARG A 63 -6.31 -9.79 9.82
C ARG A 63 -6.88 -8.39 9.99
N ARG A 64 -8.14 -8.17 9.62
CA ARG A 64 -8.85 -6.90 9.84
C ARG A 64 -8.97 -6.62 11.34
N GLU A 65 -9.45 -7.60 12.11
CA GLU A 65 -9.61 -7.50 13.57
C GLU A 65 -8.26 -7.24 14.29
N LEU A 66 -7.19 -7.95 13.88
CA LEU A 66 -5.85 -7.72 14.43
C LEU A 66 -5.32 -6.31 14.14
N LEU A 67 -5.54 -5.80 12.92
CA LEU A 67 -5.13 -4.44 12.56
C LEU A 67 -5.89 -3.40 13.40
N GLU A 68 -7.20 -3.59 13.59
CA GLU A 68 -8.02 -2.73 14.46
C GLU A 68 -7.50 -2.74 15.90
N GLN A 69 -7.26 -3.92 16.47
CA GLN A 69 -6.71 -4.06 17.83
C GLN A 69 -5.34 -3.39 17.95
N ALA A 70 -4.45 -3.60 16.98
CA ALA A 70 -3.13 -2.97 16.95
C ALA A 70 -3.26 -1.42 16.91
N CYS A 71 -4.16 -0.89 16.10
CA CYS A 71 -4.42 0.55 16.02
C CYS A 71 -5.06 1.14 17.29
N LEU A 72 -5.88 0.38 18.02
CA LEU A 72 -6.43 0.79 19.31
C LEU A 72 -5.37 0.82 20.41
N SER A 73 -4.44 -0.12 20.40
CA SER A 73 -3.34 -0.16 21.38
C SER A 73 -2.25 0.90 21.12
N HIS A 74 -2.20 1.47 19.91
CA HIS A 74 -1.20 2.47 19.51
C HIS A 74 -1.84 3.85 19.32
N THR A 75 -2.24 4.49 20.41
CA THR A 75 -2.81 5.85 20.40
C THR A 75 -1.73 6.93 20.42
N ARG A 76 -1.07 7.16 19.28
CA ARG A 76 -0.49 8.50 19.04
C ARG A 76 -1.60 9.47 18.66
N LYS A 77 -1.42 10.77 18.95
CA LYS A 77 -2.34 11.84 18.52
C LYS A 77 -2.64 11.65 17.03
N ARG A 78 -3.88 11.23 16.71
CA ARG A 78 -4.32 11.05 15.33
C ARG A 78 -4.39 12.43 14.72
N ARG A 79 -3.45 12.76 13.83
CA ARG A 79 -3.56 13.97 13.03
C ARG A 79 -4.59 13.76 11.94
N VAL A 80 -5.24 14.84 11.55
CA VAL A 80 -6.12 14.86 10.39
C VAL A 80 -5.29 14.55 9.13
N LEU A 81 -5.87 13.71 8.25
CA LEU A 81 -5.31 13.43 6.93
C LEU A 81 -5.50 14.64 6.01
N SER A 82 -4.44 14.99 5.30
CA SER A 82 -4.44 15.96 4.22
C SER A 82 -4.67 15.25 2.87
N PRO A 83 -4.98 15.97 1.78
CA PRO A 83 -5.09 15.35 0.46
C PRO A 83 -3.82 14.58 0.05
N GLU A 84 -2.63 15.03 0.48
CA GLU A 84 -1.36 14.32 0.19
C GLU A 84 -1.36 12.89 0.74
N ASP A 85 -1.94 12.71 1.93
CA ASP A 85 -2.05 11.42 2.63
C ASP A 85 -3.00 10.44 1.92
N LEU A 86 -3.80 10.93 0.96
CA LEU A 86 -4.82 10.17 0.25
C LEU A 86 -4.40 9.79 -1.19
N LYS A 87 -3.19 10.20 -1.63
CA LYS A 87 -2.68 9.90 -2.98
C LYS A 87 -2.46 8.42 -3.26
N HIS A 88 -2.31 7.60 -2.22
CA HIS A 88 -2.15 6.16 -2.36
C HIS A 88 -3.48 5.40 -2.52
N LEU A 89 -4.62 6.07 -2.37
CA LEU A 89 -5.95 5.45 -2.39
C LEU A 89 -6.56 5.59 -3.79
N ILE A 90 -6.44 4.57 -4.61
CA ILE A 90 -7.09 4.53 -5.93
C ILE A 90 -8.58 4.24 -5.74
N VAL A 91 -9.42 4.97 -6.46
CA VAL A 91 -10.88 4.89 -6.38
C VAL A 91 -11.44 4.26 -7.66
N ASP A 92 -12.31 3.27 -7.49
CA ASP A 92 -13.17 2.73 -8.54
C ASP A 92 -14.63 2.97 -8.12
N ASP A 93 -15.22 4.05 -8.65
CA ASP A 93 -16.61 4.44 -8.38
C ASP A 93 -17.62 3.45 -8.96
N LYS A 94 -17.27 2.74 -10.04
CA LYS A 94 -18.15 1.82 -10.76
C LYS A 94 -18.44 0.57 -9.92
N HIS A 95 -17.44 0.10 -9.19
CA HIS A 95 -17.56 -1.08 -8.33
C HIS A 95 -17.59 -0.74 -6.84
N GLY A 96 -17.42 0.52 -6.45
CA GLY A 96 -17.42 0.94 -5.05
C GLY A 96 -16.20 0.42 -4.28
N LEU A 97 -15.01 0.55 -4.87
CA LEU A 97 -13.75 0.07 -4.30
C LEU A 97 -12.79 1.23 -4.01
N ILE A 98 -12.01 1.08 -2.94
CA ILE A 98 -10.83 1.89 -2.66
C ILE A 98 -9.65 0.96 -2.44
N TYR A 99 -8.60 1.09 -3.24
CA TYR A 99 -7.37 0.32 -3.11
C TYR A 99 -6.23 1.22 -2.63
N CYS A 100 -5.66 0.95 -1.45
CA CYS A 100 -4.39 1.58 -1.09
C CYS A 100 -3.22 0.85 -1.75
N TYR A 101 -2.59 1.48 -2.75
CA TYR A 101 -1.49 0.85 -3.45
C TYR A 101 -0.17 0.98 -2.67
N VAL A 102 0.45 -0.17 -2.44
CA VAL A 102 1.72 -0.28 -1.74
C VAL A 102 2.76 -0.89 -2.68
N PRO A 103 3.84 -0.18 -3.03
CA PRO A 103 4.85 -0.73 -3.93
C PRO A 103 5.45 -2.06 -3.46
N LYS A 104 5.84 -2.91 -4.43
CA LYS A 104 6.45 -4.24 -4.19
C LYS A 104 5.54 -5.26 -3.50
N VAL A 105 4.22 -4.98 -3.53
CA VAL A 105 3.15 -5.87 -3.06
C VAL A 105 2.16 -6.16 -4.21
N ALA A 106 2.68 -6.46 -5.40
CA ALA A 106 1.90 -6.62 -6.64
C ALA A 106 1.04 -5.41 -7.05
N CYS A 107 1.43 -4.19 -6.66
CA CYS A 107 0.68 -2.98 -6.99
C CYS A 107 0.45 -2.78 -8.49
N THR A 108 1.41 -3.15 -9.35
CA THR A 108 1.26 -3.06 -10.81
C THR A 108 0.11 -3.93 -11.29
N ASN A 109 -0.02 -5.16 -10.80
CA ASN A 109 -1.11 -6.07 -11.19
C ASN A 109 -2.46 -5.56 -10.69
N TRP A 110 -2.52 -5.03 -9.46
CA TRP A 110 -3.74 -4.38 -8.97
C TRP A 110 -4.15 -3.16 -9.81
N LYS A 111 -3.19 -2.31 -10.20
CA LYS A 111 -3.47 -1.17 -11.07
C LYS A 111 -4.00 -1.62 -12.43
N ARG A 112 -3.42 -2.68 -13.03
CA ARG A 112 -3.92 -3.27 -14.28
C ARG A 112 -5.34 -3.81 -14.16
N VAL A 113 -5.63 -4.53 -13.07
CA VAL A 113 -6.98 -5.03 -12.77
C VAL A 113 -7.96 -3.87 -12.67
N LEU A 114 -7.63 -2.81 -11.93
CA LEU A 114 -8.49 -1.63 -11.80
C LEU A 114 -8.67 -0.92 -13.15
N MET A 115 -7.62 -0.80 -13.97
CA MET A 115 -7.74 -0.26 -15.32
C MET A 115 -8.68 -1.08 -16.20
N VAL A 116 -8.63 -2.41 -16.15
CA VAL A 116 -9.61 -3.26 -16.86
C VAL A 116 -11.03 -2.95 -16.38
N LEU A 117 -11.24 -2.88 -15.06
CA LEU A 117 -12.56 -2.62 -14.47
C LEU A 117 -13.13 -1.24 -14.80
N THR A 118 -12.30 -0.20 -14.85
CA THR A 118 -12.73 1.20 -15.01
C THR A 118 -12.61 1.75 -16.42
N SER A 119 -12.11 0.96 -17.39
CA SER A 119 -11.83 1.47 -18.74
C SER A 119 -12.98 1.37 -19.75
N ASP A 120 -14.15 0.92 -19.32
CA ASP A 120 -15.33 0.73 -20.17
C ASP A 120 -15.05 -0.07 -21.44
N GLY A 121 -14.24 -1.13 -21.31
CA GLY A 121 -13.94 -2.08 -22.38
C GLY A 121 -12.68 -1.78 -23.18
N ARG A 122 -11.96 -0.68 -22.91
CA ARG A 122 -10.66 -0.39 -23.56
C ARG A 122 -9.62 -1.48 -23.29
N TYR A 123 -9.63 -2.06 -22.10
CA TYR A 123 -8.78 -3.18 -21.72
C TYR A 123 -9.62 -4.36 -21.28
N THR A 124 -9.18 -5.57 -21.64
CA THR A 124 -9.83 -6.83 -21.29
C THR A 124 -8.90 -7.77 -20.52
N ASP A 125 -7.61 -7.80 -20.88
CA ASP A 125 -6.59 -8.58 -20.19
C ASP A 125 -5.64 -7.65 -19.41
N PRO A 126 -5.54 -7.78 -18.07
CA PRO A 126 -4.57 -7.01 -17.28
C PRO A 126 -3.11 -7.19 -17.73
N LEU A 127 -2.72 -8.37 -18.24
CA LEU A 127 -1.34 -8.64 -18.66
C LEU A 127 -0.98 -7.96 -19.99
N ALA A 128 -1.98 -7.63 -20.81
CA ALA A 128 -1.78 -6.85 -22.03
C ALA A 128 -1.41 -5.39 -21.74
N ILE A 129 -1.71 -4.87 -20.54
CA ILE A 129 -1.35 -3.50 -20.14
C ILE A 129 0.13 -3.46 -19.72
N PRO A 130 1.00 -2.71 -20.41
CA PRO A 130 2.39 -2.52 -20.02
C PRO A 130 2.55 -1.99 -18.59
N ALA A 131 3.63 -2.39 -17.91
CA ALA A 131 3.83 -2.00 -16.51
C ALA A 131 3.97 -0.49 -16.34
N ASN A 132 4.71 0.17 -17.24
CA ASN A 132 4.85 1.64 -17.26
C ASN A 132 3.51 2.34 -17.44
N GLU A 133 2.64 1.83 -18.31
CA GLU A 133 1.29 2.37 -18.55
C GLU A 133 0.41 2.28 -17.30
N ALA A 134 0.49 1.18 -16.55
CA ALA A 134 -0.20 1.02 -15.27
C ALA A 134 0.27 1.99 -14.18
N HIS A 135 1.39 2.70 -14.39
CA HIS A 135 1.94 3.68 -13.47
C HIS A 135 1.78 5.14 -13.94
N VAL A 136 1.16 5.39 -15.10
CA VAL A 136 0.89 6.75 -15.59
C VAL A 136 -0.18 7.43 -14.74
N SER A 137 0.13 8.62 -14.22
CA SER A 137 -0.82 9.46 -13.50
C SER A 137 -2.01 9.84 -14.39
N GLY A 138 -3.23 9.77 -13.86
CA GLY A 138 -4.47 10.06 -14.59
C GLY A 138 -5.20 8.84 -15.14
N ASN A 139 -4.52 7.68 -15.30
CA ASN A 139 -5.19 6.44 -15.71
C ASN A 139 -6.14 5.89 -14.63
N LEU A 140 -5.85 6.19 -13.37
CA LEU A 140 -6.64 5.79 -12.21
C LEU A 140 -6.75 6.99 -11.28
N ARG A 141 -7.99 7.35 -10.93
CA ARG A 141 -8.26 8.45 -10.01
C ARG A 141 -7.93 8.04 -8.58
N THR A 142 -7.35 8.96 -7.85
CA THR A 142 -7.01 8.81 -6.43
C THR A 142 -7.96 9.61 -5.56
N LEU A 143 -8.13 9.18 -4.32
CA LEU A 143 -9.07 9.80 -3.38
C LEU A 143 -8.71 11.27 -3.10
N SER A 144 -7.43 11.64 -3.24
CA SER A 144 -6.95 13.03 -3.13
C SER A 144 -7.48 13.98 -4.20
N GLU A 145 -8.05 13.47 -5.29
CA GLU A 145 -8.59 14.27 -6.41
C GLU A 145 -10.08 14.63 -6.23
N PHE A 146 -10.69 14.28 -5.10
CA PHE A 146 -12.11 14.51 -4.82
C PHE A 146 -12.32 15.61 -3.77
N SER A 147 -13.50 16.20 -3.74
CA SER A 147 -13.89 17.13 -2.67
C SER A 147 -13.99 16.41 -1.31
N VAL A 148 -13.89 17.16 -0.20
CA VAL A 148 -13.97 16.58 1.16
C VAL A 148 -15.27 15.79 1.38
N THR A 149 -16.40 16.27 0.86
CA THR A 149 -17.70 15.59 0.96
C THR A 149 -17.68 14.25 0.22
N GLU A 150 -17.15 14.25 -1.01
CA GLU A 150 -16.99 13.06 -1.84
C GLU A 150 -16.03 12.03 -1.24
N ILE A 151 -14.94 12.50 -0.63
CA ILE A 151 -13.98 11.66 0.11
C ILE A 151 -14.69 10.95 1.26
N ASN A 152 -15.41 11.70 2.10
CA ASN A 152 -16.13 11.13 3.25
C ASN A 152 -17.20 10.13 2.83
N GLN A 153 -17.94 10.41 1.76
CA GLN A 153 -18.94 9.48 1.22
C GLN A 153 -18.29 8.15 0.81
N ARG A 154 -17.20 8.20 0.05
CA ARG A 154 -16.49 6.99 -0.45
C ARG A 154 -15.88 6.21 0.69
N LEU A 155 -15.20 6.87 1.65
CA LEU A 155 -14.63 6.20 2.82
C LEU A 155 -15.68 5.43 3.64
N ARG A 156 -16.91 5.95 3.71
CA ARG A 156 -18.03 5.30 4.42
C ARG A 156 -18.68 4.16 3.65
N SER A 157 -18.74 4.25 2.32
CA SER A 157 -19.61 3.37 1.52
C SER A 157 -18.86 2.32 0.67
N TYR A 158 -17.58 2.55 0.38
CA TYR A 158 -16.80 1.69 -0.52
C TYR A 158 -16.02 0.63 0.24
N LEU A 159 -15.80 -0.52 -0.38
CA LEU A 159 -14.91 -1.55 0.14
C LEU A 159 -13.46 -1.07 0.01
N LYS A 160 -12.80 -0.89 1.14
CA LYS A 160 -11.40 -0.43 1.23
C LYS A 160 -10.50 -1.64 1.43
N PHE A 161 -9.49 -1.80 0.57
CA PHE A 161 -8.55 -2.90 0.72
C PHE A 161 -7.10 -2.46 0.54
N ILE A 162 -6.22 -3.17 1.22
CA ILE A 162 -4.77 -2.98 1.19
C ILE A 162 -4.11 -4.34 1.07
N PHE A 163 -3.02 -4.40 0.32
CA PHE A 163 -2.13 -5.55 0.31
C PHE A 163 -0.80 -5.17 0.96
N VAL A 164 -0.33 -6.03 1.86
CA VAL A 164 0.92 -5.86 2.58
C VAL A 164 1.86 -7.03 2.37
N ARG A 165 3.13 -6.84 2.73
CA ARG A 165 4.19 -7.85 2.60
C ARG A 165 5.10 -7.76 3.81
N ASP A 166 5.79 -8.84 4.16
CA ASP A 166 6.92 -8.76 5.09
C ASP A 166 7.82 -7.54 4.77
N PRO A 167 8.06 -6.65 5.74
CA PRO A 167 8.79 -5.41 5.48
C PRO A 167 10.20 -5.63 4.91
N PHE A 168 10.91 -6.69 5.30
CA PHE A 168 12.27 -6.95 4.85
C PHE A 168 12.29 -7.57 3.45
N GLU A 169 11.36 -8.47 3.14
CA GLU A 169 11.14 -8.90 1.76
C GLU A 169 10.78 -7.73 0.83
N ARG A 170 9.94 -6.81 1.30
CA ARG A 170 9.54 -5.60 0.54
C ARG A 170 10.76 -4.73 0.22
N ILE A 171 11.66 -4.54 1.17
CA ILE A 171 12.88 -3.75 1.00
C ILE A 171 13.87 -4.39 0.05
N VAL A 172 14.06 -5.71 0.14
CA VAL A 172 14.90 -6.44 -0.82
C VAL A 172 14.30 -6.37 -2.22
N SER A 173 12.97 -6.51 -2.33
CA SER A 173 12.27 -6.35 -3.61
C SER A 173 12.43 -4.94 -4.18
N ALA A 174 12.37 -3.89 -3.35
CA ALA A 174 12.61 -2.52 -3.74
C ALA A 174 14.03 -2.32 -4.26
N TYR A 175 15.04 -2.80 -3.52
CA TYR A 175 16.45 -2.72 -3.91
C TYR A 175 16.70 -3.40 -5.27
N ARG A 176 16.30 -4.68 -5.39
CA ARG A 176 16.42 -5.45 -6.64
C ARG A 176 15.70 -4.78 -7.80
N ASN A 177 14.54 -4.18 -7.54
CA ASN A 177 13.80 -3.50 -8.59
C ASN A 177 14.45 -2.18 -9.02
N LYS A 178 15.13 -1.43 -8.13
CA LYS A 178 15.58 -0.06 -8.40
C LYS A 178 17.06 0.13 -8.63
N PHE A 179 17.91 -0.77 -8.12
CA PHE A 179 19.36 -0.62 -8.18
C PHE A 179 20.07 -1.75 -8.94
N THR A 180 19.43 -2.91 -9.17
CA THR A 180 20.09 -4.04 -9.87
C THR A 180 19.62 -4.21 -11.32
N ARG A 181 18.81 -3.30 -11.84
CA ARG A 181 18.27 -3.37 -13.21
C ARG A 181 18.84 -2.21 -14.01
N SER A 182 19.67 -2.51 -14.99
CA SER A 182 20.41 -1.52 -15.79
C SER A 182 19.54 -0.41 -16.38
N TYR A 183 18.29 -0.70 -16.74
CA TYR A 183 17.36 0.26 -17.33
C TYR A 183 16.80 1.31 -16.34
N ASN A 184 16.99 1.19 -15.02
CA ASN A 184 16.50 2.17 -14.04
C ASN A 184 17.46 3.36 -13.85
N THR A 185 17.97 3.91 -14.95
CA THR A 185 18.97 4.98 -14.96
C THR A 185 18.55 6.21 -14.16
N ALA A 186 17.25 6.57 -14.15
CA ALA A 186 16.73 7.68 -13.36
C ALA A 186 16.89 7.46 -11.84
N PHE A 187 16.66 6.23 -11.35
CA PHE A 187 16.85 5.89 -9.93
C PHE A 187 18.34 5.82 -9.59
N HIS A 188 19.15 5.24 -10.47
CA HIS A 188 20.60 5.17 -10.30
C HIS A 188 21.21 6.58 -10.21
N LYS A 189 20.81 7.48 -11.11
CA LYS A 189 21.27 8.88 -11.09
C LYS A 189 20.79 9.62 -9.84
N ARG A 190 19.50 9.55 -9.50
CA ARG A 190 18.92 10.31 -8.37
C ARG A 190 19.38 9.81 -7.00
N TYR A 191 19.26 8.51 -6.78
CA TYR A 191 19.53 7.91 -5.47
C TYR A 191 20.88 7.20 -5.43
N GLY A 192 21.26 6.52 -6.51
CA GLY A 192 22.48 5.74 -6.55
C GLY A 192 23.75 6.59 -6.35
N THR A 193 23.89 7.66 -7.14
CA THR A 193 25.02 8.59 -7.00
C THR A 193 25.04 9.27 -5.63
N LYS A 194 23.88 9.59 -5.05
CA LYS A 194 23.73 10.17 -3.72
C LYS A 194 24.24 9.23 -2.62
N ILE A 195 23.90 7.94 -2.73
CA ILE A 195 24.33 6.91 -1.80
C ILE A 195 25.84 6.71 -1.88
N ILE A 196 26.38 6.59 -3.11
CA ILE A 196 27.82 6.38 -3.35
C ILE A 196 28.64 7.52 -2.78
N ARG A 197 28.28 8.77 -3.10
CA ARG A 197 28.92 9.99 -2.56
C ARG A 197 28.98 10.03 -1.04
N ARG A 198 28.01 9.42 -0.37
CA ARG A 198 27.89 9.47 1.08
C ARG A 198 28.71 8.41 1.80
N TYR A 199 28.88 7.23 1.21
CA TYR A 199 29.37 6.05 1.91
C TYR A 199 30.67 5.46 1.35
N ARG A 200 31.11 5.86 0.15
CA ARG A 200 32.40 5.46 -0.41
C ARG A 200 33.43 6.56 -0.20
N SER A 201 34.59 6.21 0.33
CA SER A 201 35.69 7.16 0.56
C SER A 201 36.42 7.55 -0.72
N ASP A 202 36.57 6.61 -1.65
CA ASP A 202 37.20 6.83 -2.96
C ASP A 202 36.39 6.08 -4.05
N PRO A 203 35.24 6.63 -4.47
CA PRO A 203 34.40 5.99 -5.46
C PRO A 203 34.98 6.15 -6.86
N ASP A 204 34.94 5.07 -7.65
CA ASP A 204 35.27 5.10 -9.07
C ASP A 204 34.48 6.22 -9.81
N PRO A 205 35.11 6.95 -10.75
CA PRO A 205 34.45 8.02 -11.50
C PRO A 205 33.14 7.59 -12.18
N GLU A 206 33.09 6.36 -12.71
CA GLU A 206 31.89 5.80 -13.33
C GLU A 206 30.77 5.60 -12.30
N ALA A 207 31.12 5.10 -11.12
CA ALA A 207 30.17 4.90 -10.02
C ALA A 207 29.57 6.25 -9.57
N MET A 208 30.38 7.31 -9.54
CA MET A 208 29.97 8.68 -9.22
C MET A 208 29.05 9.33 -10.25
N GLU A 209 29.22 8.97 -11.52
CA GLU A 209 28.41 9.46 -12.63
C GLU A 209 27.09 8.68 -12.77
N ARG A 210 27.18 7.34 -12.73
CA ARG A 210 26.05 6.46 -13.08
C ARG A 210 25.22 6.04 -11.88
N GLY A 211 25.86 5.77 -10.74
CA GLY A 211 25.18 5.29 -9.54
C GLY A 211 24.53 3.91 -9.66
N SER A 212 24.94 3.10 -10.64
CA SER A 212 24.28 1.84 -11.00
C SER A 212 24.77 0.62 -10.23
N ASP A 213 25.77 0.78 -9.36
CA ASP A 213 26.46 -0.30 -8.66
C ASP A 213 26.31 -0.19 -7.12
N VAL A 214 25.25 0.48 -6.65
CA VAL A 214 24.95 0.56 -5.22
C VAL A 214 24.73 -0.85 -4.64
N SER A 215 25.48 -1.20 -3.61
CA SER A 215 25.31 -2.44 -2.88
C SER A 215 24.09 -2.39 -1.94
N PHE A 216 23.54 -3.57 -1.60
CA PHE A 216 22.44 -3.64 -0.64
C PHE A 216 22.83 -3.07 0.74
N ARG A 217 24.10 -3.24 1.14
CA ARG A 217 24.62 -2.68 2.40
C ARG A 217 24.54 -1.15 2.40
N GLU A 218 25.00 -0.50 1.34
CA GLU A 218 24.95 0.96 1.22
C GLU A 218 23.50 1.46 1.16
N PHE A 219 22.61 0.71 0.50
CA PHE A 219 21.18 1.02 0.50
C PHE A 219 20.57 0.94 1.91
N VAL A 220 20.86 -0.10 2.69
CA VAL A 220 20.40 -0.20 4.09
C VAL A 220 20.97 0.94 4.94
N GLN A 221 22.25 1.27 4.78
CA GLN A 221 22.90 2.41 5.45
C GLN A 221 22.18 3.72 5.12
N TYR A 222 21.85 3.94 3.85
CA TYR A 222 21.07 5.08 3.39
C TYR A 222 19.70 5.18 4.06
N LEU A 223 18.95 4.06 4.16
CA LEU A 223 17.62 4.08 4.77
C LEU A 223 17.64 4.44 6.26
N VAL A 224 18.67 4.01 7.00
CA VAL A 224 18.74 4.19 8.46
C VAL A 224 19.59 5.39 8.90
N ASP A 225 20.10 6.17 7.95
CA ASP A 225 20.78 7.43 8.22
C ASP A 225 19.75 8.55 8.45
N PRO A 226 19.75 9.21 9.63
CA PRO A 226 18.84 10.32 9.92
C PRO A 226 18.96 11.50 8.96
N ARG A 227 20.09 11.65 8.25
CA ARG A 227 20.23 12.68 7.19
C ARG A 227 19.27 12.44 6.04
N THR A 228 19.00 11.17 5.69
CA THR A 228 18.15 10.83 4.55
C THR A 228 16.74 11.39 4.70
N GLN A 229 16.12 11.22 5.87
CA GLN A 229 14.76 11.72 6.13
C GLN A 229 14.71 13.24 6.36
N ARG A 230 15.84 13.86 6.74
CA ARG A 230 15.93 15.33 6.87
C ARG A 230 16.03 16.03 5.51
N GLU A 231 16.61 15.37 4.53
CA GLU A 231 16.80 15.92 3.18
C GLU A 231 15.54 15.85 2.34
N GLU A 232 14.86 14.71 2.34
CA GLU A 232 13.62 14.50 1.58
C GLU A 232 12.77 13.38 2.20
N PRO A 233 11.44 13.39 2.01
CA PRO A 233 10.61 12.23 2.31
C PRO A 233 11.12 10.98 1.59
N PHE A 234 10.91 9.80 2.17
CA PHE A 234 11.28 8.57 1.49
C PHE A 234 10.50 8.41 0.20
N ASN A 235 11.15 7.78 -0.78
CA ASN A 235 10.46 7.30 -1.97
C ASN A 235 9.45 6.22 -1.55
N GLU A 236 8.26 6.24 -2.15
CA GLU A 236 7.18 5.28 -1.88
C GLU A 236 7.61 3.80 -1.91
N HIS A 237 8.64 3.45 -2.70
CA HIS A 237 9.14 2.09 -2.84
C HIS A 237 9.83 1.54 -1.58
N TRP A 238 10.34 2.42 -0.71
CA TRP A 238 10.91 2.09 0.58
C TRP A 238 10.34 2.98 1.69
N GLU A 239 9.13 3.49 1.50
CA GLU A 239 8.37 4.11 2.59
C GLU A 239 7.76 2.99 3.46
N ARG A 240 7.27 3.31 4.66
CA ARG A 240 6.58 2.36 5.53
C ARG A 240 5.12 2.27 5.10
N VAL A 241 4.54 1.08 5.12
CA VAL A 241 3.16 0.86 4.69
C VAL A 241 2.18 1.70 5.51
N HIS A 242 2.36 1.75 6.84
CA HIS A 242 1.52 2.58 7.70
C HIS A 242 1.64 4.08 7.43
N SER A 243 2.75 4.52 6.84
CA SER A 243 2.97 5.92 6.45
C SER A 243 2.33 6.24 5.10
N LEU A 244 2.22 5.27 4.18
CA LEU A 244 1.56 5.44 2.89
C LEU A 244 0.03 5.35 2.98
N CYS A 245 -0.47 4.46 3.84
CA CYS A 245 -1.87 4.04 3.81
C CYS A 245 -2.66 4.39 5.08
N HIS A 246 -2.01 4.92 6.12
CA HIS A 246 -2.66 5.41 7.35
C HIS A 246 -3.73 4.46 7.95
N PRO A 247 -3.43 3.18 8.19
CA PRO A 247 -4.43 2.17 8.56
C PRO A 247 -5.11 2.38 9.92
N CYS A 248 -4.59 3.29 10.75
CA CYS A 248 -5.22 3.67 12.00
C CYS A 248 -6.14 4.91 11.90
N GLN A 249 -6.15 5.57 10.73
CA GLN A 249 -7.06 6.65 10.39
C GLN A 249 -8.05 6.22 9.29
N ILE A 250 -7.66 5.27 8.45
CA ILE A 250 -8.49 4.67 7.40
C ILE A 250 -8.74 3.22 7.78
N HIS A 251 -10.01 2.89 8.01
CA HIS A 251 -10.43 1.52 8.28
C HIS A 251 -10.40 0.71 6.99
N TYR A 252 -9.52 -0.29 6.91
CA TYR A 252 -9.45 -1.19 5.77
C TYR A 252 -10.33 -2.41 6.02
N ASP A 253 -11.24 -2.68 5.10
CA ASP A 253 -12.18 -3.80 5.17
C ASP A 253 -11.50 -5.14 4.80
N VAL A 254 -10.44 -5.10 3.99
CA VAL A 254 -9.64 -6.27 3.62
C VAL A 254 -8.14 -5.97 3.73
N VAL A 255 -7.42 -6.80 4.48
CA VAL A 255 -5.96 -6.79 4.59
C VAL A 255 -5.38 -8.05 3.93
N GLY A 256 -5.05 -7.93 2.65
CA GLY A 256 -4.39 -8.98 1.88
C GLY A 256 -2.90 -9.08 2.19
N LYS A 257 -2.33 -10.27 2.05
CA LYS A 257 -0.90 -10.53 2.23
C LYS A 257 -0.27 -11.01 0.93
N TYR A 258 0.95 -10.56 0.64
CA TYR A 258 1.66 -10.98 -0.57
C TYR A 258 1.89 -12.49 -0.60
N GLU A 259 2.09 -13.08 0.58
CA GLU A 259 2.31 -14.50 0.82
C GLU A 259 1.08 -15.33 0.42
N THR A 260 -0.13 -14.76 0.54
CA THR A 260 -1.41 -15.37 0.14
C THR A 260 -2.10 -14.62 -1.01
N LEU A 261 -1.30 -13.92 -1.83
CA LEU A 261 -1.76 -12.91 -2.80
C LEU A 261 -2.90 -13.39 -3.70
N GLU A 262 -2.79 -14.58 -4.27
CA GLU A 262 -3.76 -15.08 -5.27
C GLU A 262 -5.13 -15.34 -4.64
N ALA A 263 -5.15 -16.04 -3.50
CA ALA A 263 -6.37 -16.34 -2.77
C ALA A 263 -7.05 -15.07 -2.24
N ASP A 264 -6.25 -14.15 -1.70
CA ASP A 264 -6.74 -12.88 -1.16
C ASP A 264 -7.26 -11.95 -2.28
N ALA A 265 -6.56 -11.88 -3.41
CA ALA A 265 -6.99 -11.10 -4.56
C ALA A 265 -8.29 -11.65 -5.16
N SER A 266 -8.37 -12.97 -5.31
CA SER A 266 -9.59 -13.65 -5.74
C SER A 266 -10.77 -13.37 -4.80
N ALA A 267 -10.54 -13.27 -3.48
CA ALA A 267 -11.57 -12.89 -2.52
C ALA A 267 -12.07 -11.46 -2.71
N VAL A 268 -11.17 -10.50 -2.95
CA VAL A 268 -11.54 -9.10 -3.26
C VAL A 268 -12.38 -9.02 -4.54
N LEU A 269 -11.99 -9.74 -5.61
CA LEU A 269 -12.73 -9.75 -6.87
C LEU A 269 -14.13 -10.37 -6.71
N ARG A 270 -14.27 -11.42 -5.88
CA ARG A 270 -15.58 -11.99 -5.52
C ARG A 270 -16.46 -11.02 -4.74
N LEU A 271 -15.88 -10.29 -3.77
CA LEU A 271 -16.62 -9.26 -3.03
C LEU A 271 -17.11 -8.15 -3.97
N ALA A 272 -16.27 -7.76 -4.92
CA ALA A 272 -16.59 -6.81 -5.98
C ALA A 272 -17.57 -7.37 -7.03
N THR A 273 -17.81 -8.69 -7.05
CA THR A 273 -18.65 -9.40 -8.00
C THR A 273 -18.20 -9.23 -9.46
N VAL A 274 -16.88 -9.25 -9.67
CA VAL A 274 -16.18 -9.07 -10.96
C VAL A 274 -15.25 -10.23 -11.31
N GLU A 275 -15.30 -11.34 -10.58
CA GLU A 275 -14.48 -12.53 -10.79
C GLU A 275 -14.74 -13.22 -12.14
N GLY A 276 -15.90 -12.97 -12.76
CA GLY A 276 -16.20 -13.39 -14.13
C GLY A 276 -15.74 -12.41 -15.21
N THR A 277 -15.35 -11.19 -14.83
CA THR A 277 -14.92 -10.12 -15.75
C THR A 277 -13.39 -10.04 -15.83
N VAL A 278 -12.71 -10.18 -14.69
CA VAL A 278 -11.26 -10.06 -14.60
C VAL A 278 -10.70 -11.08 -13.62
N GLN A 279 -9.53 -11.62 -13.94
CA GLN A 279 -8.75 -12.45 -13.03
C GLN A 279 -7.50 -11.71 -12.59
N PHE A 280 -7.07 -11.95 -11.35
CA PHE A 280 -5.85 -11.35 -10.85
C PHE A 280 -4.62 -12.01 -11.50
N PRO A 281 -3.70 -11.25 -12.12
CA PRO A 281 -2.53 -11.84 -12.75
C PRO A 281 -1.58 -12.47 -11.74
N THR A 282 -1.33 -13.77 -11.89
CA THR A 282 -0.36 -14.52 -11.09
C THR A 282 1.00 -14.49 -11.76
N SER A 283 2.01 -13.91 -11.09
CA SER A 283 3.39 -13.97 -11.57
C SER A 283 4.03 -15.31 -11.17
N GLY A 284 4.83 -15.91 -12.06
CA GLY A 284 5.54 -17.15 -11.77
C GLY A 284 6.41 -17.08 -10.50
N LYS A 285 6.45 -18.17 -9.74
CA LYS A 285 7.12 -18.27 -8.41
C LYS A 285 8.58 -17.82 -8.44
N SER A 286 9.30 -18.02 -9.54
CA SER A 286 10.75 -17.75 -9.70
C SER A 286 11.16 -16.28 -9.59
N THR A 287 10.21 -15.33 -9.73
CA THR A 287 10.52 -13.89 -9.68
C THR A 287 10.28 -13.26 -8.29
N ARG A 288 9.67 -14.01 -7.37
CA ARG A 288 9.27 -13.53 -6.03
C ARG A 288 10.49 -13.39 -5.12
N THR A 289 10.46 -12.40 -4.23
CA THR A 289 11.54 -12.15 -3.25
C THR A 289 11.14 -12.75 -1.90
N ASP A 290 11.24 -14.04 -1.73
CA ASP A 290 10.80 -14.70 -0.49
C ASP A 290 11.78 -14.48 0.70
N GLY A 291 11.41 -15.05 1.85
CA GLY A 291 12.22 -15.01 3.07
C GLY A 291 13.63 -15.58 2.90
N ASN A 292 13.84 -16.59 2.04
CA ASN A 292 15.16 -17.14 1.76
C ASN A 292 16.05 -16.13 1.05
N MET A 293 15.49 -15.45 0.04
CA MET A 293 16.20 -14.38 -0.64
C MET A 293 16.47 -13.21 0.30
N ALA A 294 15.50 -12.84 1.14
CA ALA A 294 15.70 -11.79 2.13
C ALA A 294 16.85 -12.16 3.09
N ALA A 295 16.86 -13.38 3.63
CA ALA A 295 17.94 -13.88 4.49
C ALA A 295 19.31 -13.79 3.82
N HIS A 296 19.41 -14.13 2.53
CA HIS A 296 20.67 -14.01 1.77
C HIS A 296 21.17 -12.57 1.72
N PHE A 297 20.30 -11.60 1.41
CA PHE A 297 20.66 -10.19 1.38
C PHE A 297 21.07 -9.64 2.76
N PHE A 298 20.41 -10.12 3.83
CA PHE A 298 20.71 -9.68 5.20
C PHE A 298 21.90 -10.39 5.85
N LYS A 299 22.41 -11.50 5.27
CA LYS A 299 23.53 -12.29 5.80
C LYS A 299 24.77 -11.47 6.17
N HIS A 300 25.10 -10.47 5.36
CA HIS A 300 26.29 -9.62 5.53
C HIS A 300 26.00 -8.22 6.06
N ILE A 301 24.77 -7.96 6.49
CA ILE A 301 24.40 -6.70 7.15
C ILE A 301 24.69 -6.83 8.64
N SER A 302 25.45 -5.90 9.21
CA SER A 302 25.78 -5.94 10.65
C SER A 302 24.53 -5.91 11.53
N PRO A 303 24.53 -6.56 12.71
CA PRO A 303 23.46 -6.48 13.72
C PRO A 303 22.97 -5.04 13.99
N PHE A 304 23.90 -4.09 14.06
CA PHE A 304 23.61 -2.67 14.26
C PHE A 304 22.64 -2.10 13.20
N TYR A 305 22.95 -2.29 11.92
CA TYR A 305 22.10 -1.83 10.82
C TYR A 305 20.81 -2.64 10.71
N GLN A 306 20.83 -3.94 10.99
CA GLN A 306 19.60 -4.76 11.03
C GLN A 306 18.62 -4.24 12.10
N LYS A 307 19.12 -3.96 13.31
CA LYS A 307 18.31 -3.42 14.42
C LYS A 307 17.76 -2.04 14.10
N LYS A 308 18.58 -1.15 13.51
CA LYS A 308 18.11 0.17 13.06
C LYS A 308 17.01 0.07 12.01
N LEU A 309 17.19 -0.81 11.01
CA LEU A 309 16.20 -1.00 9.96
C LEU A 309 14.92 -1.61 10.52
N PHE A 310 15.02 -2.61 11.41
CA PHE A 310 13.86 -3.16 12.09
C PHE A 310 13.09 -2.08 12.84
N ASN A 311 13.77 -1.23 13.61
CA ASN A 311 13.14 -0.12 14.32
C ASN A 311 12.45 0.88 13.38
N LEU A 312 13.03 1.14 12.20
CA LEU A 312 12.42 2.01 11.19
C LEU A 312 11.08 1.45 10.66
N TYR A 313 10.97 0.12 10.48
CA TYR A 313 9.77 -0.56 9.99
C TYR A 313 8.93 -1.23 11.08
N ARG A 314 9.27 -1.04 12.35
CA ARG A 314 8.65 -1.75 13.50
C ARG A 314 7.13 -1.66 13.51
N MET A 315 6.60 -0.50 13.14
CA MET A 315 5.15 -0.30 13.08
C MET A 315 4.47 -1.13 11.99
N ASP A 316 5.12 -1.39 10.86
CA ASP A 316 4.55 -2.28 9.83
C ASP A 316 4.54 -3.74 10.32
N PHE A 317 5.59 -4.19 11.02
CA PHE A 317 5.60 -5.51 11.66
C PHE A 317 4.44 -5.65 12.65
N PHE A 318 4.28 -4.64 13.51
CA PHE A 318 3.26 -4.62 14.54
C PHE A 318 1.84 -4.58 13.97
N LEU A 319 1.53 -3.60 13.11
CA LEU A 319 0.18 -3.36 12.59
C LEU A 319 -0.33 -4.51 11.71
N PHE A 320 0.57 -5.17 10.96
CA PHE A 320 0.19 -6.23 10.02
C PHE A 320 0.53 -7.64 10.52
N ASN A 321 0.82 -7.77 11.81
CA ASN A 321 1.12 -9.01 12.51
C ASN A 321 2.14 -9.87 11.74
N TYR A 322 3.32 -9.29 11.47
CA TYR A 322 4.48 -10.02 10.97
C TYR A 322 5.41 -10.36 12.13
N SER A 323 5.89 -11.60 12.15
CA SER A 323 6.95 -12.02 13.06
C SER A 323 8.27 -11.32 12.73
N THR A 324 9.12 -11.12 13.74
CA THR A 324 10.49 -10.71 13.47
C THR A 324 11.21 -11.84 12.75
N PRO A 325 11.87 -11.61 11.60
CA PRO A 325 12.51 -12.69 10.86
C PRO A 325 13.65 -13.33 11.66
N GLU A 326 13.68 -14.66 11.71
CA GLU A 326 14.62 -15.44 12.55
C GLU A 326 16.09 -15.24 12.15
N TYR A 327 16.34 -14.95 10.87
CA TYR A 327 17.68 -14.67 10.36
C TYR A 327 18.26 -13.34 10.85
N LEU A 328 17.46 -12.50 11.52
CA LEU A 328 17.95 -11.24 12.06
C LEU A 328 18.67 -11.45 13.38
N ARG A 329 19.90 -10.92 13.44
CA ARG A 329 20.71 -10.87 14.66
C ARG A 329 20.43 -9.56 15.37
N THR A 330 19.26 -9.43 15.99
CA THR A 330 18.82 -8.20 16.68
C THR A 330 19.13 -8.17 18.18
N ARG A 331 19.61 -9.29 18.73
CA ARG A 331 20.04 -9.43 20.13
C ARG A 331 21.48 -8.98 20.31
#